data_AF-A0A2V7Y6W0-F1
#
_entry.id   AF-A0A2V7Y6W0-F1
#
_cell.length_a   1.000
_cell.length_b   1.000
_cell.length_c   1.000
_cell.angle_alpha   90.00
_cell.angle_beta   90.00
_cell.angle_gamma   90.00
#
_symmetry.space_group_name_H-M   'P 1'
#
loop_
_entity.id
_entity.type
_entity.pdbx_description
1 polymer ?
#
loop_
_entity_poly.entity_id
_entity_poly.type
_entity_poly.pdbx_seq_one_letter_code
_entity_poly.pdbx_strand_id
1 'polypeptide(L)'
;MSAPPCDGPRVTAYVDGTLDPEARAEVEAHLATCPACREQEAFERGLREKMRALPAPPLPPGLEGRVARRLRQRSLPSAVRWLPLAACLALVLLWARGAAPFVAWELARDHIHCFGHDRLPAQVWTSDAREITQWYHEHGTELPLVPSAAGGLELVGGRFCPLVDRRVAHLYYEGQKRRLSLFVVPGPARFASGFGLRMRDEN
;
A
#
# COMPACT_ATOMS: atom_id res chain seq x y z
N MET A 1 43.97 38.73 -19.72
CA MET A 1 43.17 38.00 -18.70
C MET A 1 43.78 38.36 -17.37
N SER A 2 43.09 39.18 -16.56
CA SER A 2 43.58 39.54 -15.22
C SER A 2 43.58 38.30 -14.35
N ALA A 3 44.65 38.10 -13.58
CA ALA A 3 44.67 37.07 -12.55
C ALA A 3 43.49 37.30 -11.59
N PRO A 4 42.76 36.23 -11.20
CA PRO A 4 41.70 36.37 -10.23
C PRO A 4 42.27 36.93 -8.91
N PRO A 5 41.52 37.81 -8.21
CA PRO A 5 41.97 38.38 -6.95
C PRO A 5 42.23 37.28 -5.91
N CYS A 6 43.20 37.51 -5.03
CA CYS A 6 43.46 36.60 -3.92
C CYS A 6 42.22 36.49 -3.02
N ASP A 7 41.80 35.26 -2.72
CA ASP A 7 40.66 34.95 -1.86
C ASP A 7 41.11 34.05 -0.71
N GLY A 8 41.49 34.67 0.41
CA GLY A 8 42.01 33.99 1.59
C GLY A 8 41.09 32.88 2.14
N PRO A 9 39.78 33.14 2.32
CA PRO A 9 38.82 32.11 2.72
C PRO A 9 38.79 30.87 1.82
N ARG A 10 38.97 31.02 0.50
CA ARG A 10 39.02 29.87 -0.42
C ARG A 10 40.29 29.03 -0.22
N VAL A 11 41.43 29.65 0.12
CA VAL A 11 42.65 28.92 0.49
C VAL A 11 42.44 28.13 1.78
N THR A 12 41.76 28.70 2.78
CA THR A 12 41.40 27.98 4.02
C THR A 12 40.49 26.79 3.76
N ALA A 13 39.44 26.95 2.95
CA ALA A 13 38.57 25.85 2.56
C ALA A 13 39.32 24.74 1.79
N TYR A 14 40.30 25.12 0.97
CA TYR A 14 41.20 24.19 0.28
C TYR A 14 42.08 23.39 1.28
N VAL A 15 42.65 24.06 2.29
CA VAL A 15 43.42 23.41 3.37
C VAL A 15 42.54 22.48 4.19
N ASP A 16 41.29 22.86 4.46
CA ASP A 16 40.33 22.04 5.22
C ASP A 16 39.80 20.84 4.44
N GLY A 17 39.84 20.89 3.10
CA GLY A 17 39.35 19.84 2.20
C GLY A 17 37.83 19.88 2.00
N THR A 18 37.23 21.06 2.15
CA THR A 18 35.76 21.28 2.07
C THR A 18 35.29 21.78 0.71
N LEU A 19 36.21 22.10 -0.20
CA LEU A 19 35.88 22.49 -1.56
C LEU A 19 35.42 21.30 -2.41
N ASP A 20 34.46 21.54 -3.29
CA ASP A 20 34.15 20.62 -4.39
C ASP A 20 35.33 20.53 -5.40
N PRO A 21 35.33 19.53 -6.30
CA PRO A 21 36.45 19.30 -7.22
C PRO A 21 36.74 20.46 -8.17
N GLU A 22 35.72 21.22 -8.58
CA GLU A 22 35.86 22.33 -9.54
C GLU A 22 36.50 23.55 -8.83
N ALA A 23 35.94 23.94 -7.69
CA ALA A 23 36.47 25.02 -6.86
C ALA A 23 37.88 24.72 -6.34
N ARG A 24 38.19 23.43 -6.11
CA ARG A 24 39.53 22.97 -5.73
C ARG A 24 40.54 23.20 -6.87
N ALA A 25 40.21 22.83 -8.10
CA ALA A 25 41.09 23.00 -9.25
C ALA A 25 41.39 24.49 -9.53
N GLU A 26 40.41 25.37 -9.34
CA GLU A 26 40.61 26.82 -9.43
C GLU A 26 41.62 27.35 -8.42
N VAL A 27 41.53 26.90 -7.15
CA VAL A 27 42.47 27.29 -6.10
C VAL A 27 43.86 26.72 -6.37
N GLU A 28 43.98 25.47 -6.82
CA GLU A 28 45.27 24.87 -7.22
C GLU A 28 45.95 25.66 -8.36
N ALA A 29 45.18 26.07 -9.38
CA ALA A 29 45.68 26.92 -10.46
C ALA A 29 46.12 28.31 -9.95
N HIS A 30 45.40 28.89 -8.99
CA HIS A 30 45.78 30.15 -8.37
C HIS A 30 47.06 30.01 -7.53
N LEU A 31 47.17 28.95 -6.71
CA LEU A 31 48.36 28.65 -5.90
C LEU A 31 49.60 28.44 -6.76
N ALA A 32 49.47 27.95 -7.99
CA ALA A 32 50.61 27.84 -8.92
C ALA A 32 51.22 29.22 -9.28
N THR A 33 50.42 30.28 -9.26
CA THR A 33 50.83 31.62 -9.75
C THR A 33 51.00 32.66 -8.64
N CYS A 34 50.33 32.52 -7.50
CA CYS A 34 50.34 33.50 -6.41
C CYS A 34 51.22 33.07 -5.21
N PRO A 35 52.37 33.72 -4.94
CA PRO A 35 53.24 33.40 -3.80
C PRO A 35 52.60 33.70 -2.43
N ALA A 36 51.80 34.76 -2.32
CA ALA A 36 51.14 35.13 -1.06
C ALA A 36 50.14 34.05 -0.61
N CYS A 37 49.34 33.50 -1.53
CA CYS A 37 48.40 32.42 -1.21
C CYS A 37 49.12 31.09 -0.89
N ARG A 38 50.31 30.83 -1.48
CA ARG A 38 51.14 29.67 -1.10
C ARG A 38 51.68 29.79 0.32
N GLU A 39 52.11 31.00 0.71
CA GLU A 39 52.58 31.25 2.07
C GLU A 39 51.45 31.03 3.10
N GLN A 40 50.24 31.51 2.78
CA GLN A 40 49.06 31.24 3.60
C GLN A 40 48.76 29.74 3.70
N GLU A 41 48.73 29.02 2.58
CA GLU A 41 48.51 27.57 2.56
C GLU A 41 49.53 26.83 3.44
N ALA A 42 50.82 27.16 3.29
CA ALA A 42 51.89 26.54 4.07
C ALA A 42 51.74 26.83 5.57
N PHE A 43 51.41 28.08 5.93
CA PHE A 43 51.18 28.48 7.31
C PHE A 43 50.00 27.70 7.93
N GLU A 44 48.86 27.65 7.25
CA GLU A 44 47.65 26.98 7.75
C GLU A 44 47.84 25.45 7.86
N ARG A 45 48.51 24.82 6.89
CA ARG A 45 48.89 23.40 6.98
C ARG A 45 49.80 23.14 8.18
N GLY A 46 50.83 23.96 8.37
CA GLY A 46 51.74 23.85 9.51
C GLY A 46 51.04 24.06 10.85
N LEU A 47 50.06 24.97 10.92
CA LEU A 47 49.23 25.16 12.11
C LEU A 47 48.36 23.92 12.38
N ARG A 48 47.72 23.36 11.34
CA ARG A 48 46.88 22.16 11.44
C ARG A 48 47.68 20.95 11.91
N GLU A 49 48.92 20.79 11.46
CA GLU A 49 49.83 19.74 11.92
C GLU A 49 50.17 19.90 13.40
N LYS A 50 50.52 21.10 13.85
CA LYS A 50 50.78 21.40 15.27
C LYS A 50 49.55 21.12 16.14
N MET A 51 48.35 21.49 15.68
CA MET A 51 47.10 21.20 16.39
C MET A 51 46.82 19.70 16.48
N ARG A 52 47.08 18.94 15.41
CA ARG A 52 46.94 17.46 15.41
C ARG A 52 47.95 16.77 16.32
N ALA A 53 49.11 17.37 16.55
CA ALA A 53 50.12 16.86 17.46
C ALA A 53 49.78 17.09 18.95
N LEU A 54 48.76 17.89 19.25
CA LEU A 54 48.31 18.08 20.64
C LEU A 54 47.74 16.78 21.20
N PRO A 55 47.99 16.49 22.50
CA PRO A 55 47.43 15.31 23.14
C PRO A 55 45.90 15.40 23.15
N ALA A 56 45.24 14.29 22.79
CA ALA A 56 43.80 14.20 22.89
C ALA A 56 43.37 14.31 24.36
N PRO A 57 42.32 15.09 24.67
CA PRO A 57 41.78 15.15 26.03
C PRO A 57 41.23 13.78 26.44
N PRO A 58 41.28 13.43 27.74
CA PRO A 58 40.74 12.17 28.21
C PRO A 58 39.24 12.07 27.92
N LEU A 59 38.80 10.92 27.41
CA LEU A 59 37.39 10.67 27.16
C LEU A 59 36.64 10.51 28.49
N PRO A 60 35.43 11.08 28.64
CA PRO A 60 34.62 10.86 29.84
C PRO A 60 34.32 9.37 30.06
N PRO A 61 34.30 8.88 31.31
CA PRO A 61 33.98 7.49 31.59
C PRO A 61 32.61 7.11 31.01
N GLY A 62 32.56 5.91 30.43
CA GLY A 62 31.34 5.34 29.84
C GLY A 62 30.89 5.95 28.50
N LEU A 63 31.69 6.81 27.86
CA LEU A 63 31.37 7.37 26.53
C LEU A 63 31.14 6.26 25.49
N GLU A 64 32.04 5.28 25.43
CA GLU A 64 31.95 4.15 24.49
C GLU A 64 30.64 3.37 24.67
N GLY A 65 30.26 3.08 25.91
CA GLY A 65 29.00 2.41 26.23
C GLY A 65 27.78 3.23 25.81
N ARG A 66 27.80 4.56 26.00
CA ARG A 66 26.73 5.45 25.55
C ARG A 66 26.61 5.47 24.02
N VAL A 67 27.74 5.51 23.30
CA VAL A 67 27.78 5.49 21.83
C VAL A 67 27.27 4.15 21.30
N ALA A 68 27.80 3.04 21.82
CA ALA A 68 27.39 1.69 21.42
C ALA A 68 25.89 1.44 21.64
N ARG A 69 25.32 1.97 22.74
CA ARG A 69 23.88 1.89 23.01
C ARG A 69 23.04 2.67 21.99
N ARG A 70 23.44 3.90 21.65
CA ARG A 70 22.72 4.70 20.63
C ARG A 70 22.76 4.05 19.25
N LEU A 71 23.89 3.44 18.88
CA LEU A 71 24.03 2.76 17.60
C LEU A 71 23.14 1.50 17.53
N ARG A 72 23.03 0.73 18.62
CA ARG A 72 22.12 -0.44 18.69
C ARG A 72 20.64 -0.06 18.65
N GLN A 73 20.26 1.06 19.24
CA GLN A 73 18.86 1.54 19.21
C GLN A 73 18.37 1.94 17.81
N ARG A 74 19.28 2.15 16.85
CA ARG A 74 18.91 2.47 15.45
C ARG A 74 18.62 1.25 14.58
N SER A 75 18.96 0.03 15.01
CA SER A 75 18.59 -1.17 14.27
C SER A 75 17.24 -1.67 14.76
N LEU A 76 16.16 -1.34 14.04
CA LEU A 76 14.93 -2.14 14.16
C LEU A 76 15.28 -3.60 13.84
N PRO A 77 14.74 -4.58 14.60
CA PRO A 77 15.01 -5.99 14.34
C PRO A 77 14.61 -6.33 12.90
N SER A 78 15.41 -7.17 12.23
CA SER A 78 15.17 -7.58 10.84
C SER A 78 13.76 -8.13 10.62
N ALA A 79 13.16 -8.75 11.63
CA ALA A 79 11.78 -9.23 11.63
C ALA A 79 10.74 -8.13 11.35
N VAL A 80 10.98 -6.89 11.80
CA VAL A 80 10.07 -5.75 11.59
C VAL A 80 10.05 -5.33 10.11
N ARG A 81 11.13 -5.58 9.37
CA ARG A 81 11.19 -5.28 7.93
C ARG A 81 10.27 -6.16 7.09
N TRP A 82 9.90 -7.34 7.58
CA TRP A 82 9.03 -8.29 6.87
C TRP A 82 7.56 -8.17 7.24
N LEU A 83 7.21 -7.40 8.29
CA LEU A 83 5.82 -7.14 8.69
C LEU A 83 4.90 -6.68 7.54
N PRO A 84 5.28 -5.71 6.68
CA PRO A 84 4.39 -5.28 5.60
C PRO A 84 4.17 -6.40 4.58
N LEU A 85 5.22 -7.15 4.23
CA LEU A 85 5.12 -8.27 3.30
C LEU A 85 4.23 -9.39 3.86
N ALA A 86 4.40 -9.73 5.14
CA ALA A 86 3.59 -10.72 5.83
C ALA A 86 2.11 -10.29 5.91
N ALA A 87 1.85 -9.01 6.19
CA ALA A 87 0.50 -8.46 6.21
C ALA A 87 -0.18 -8.50 4.82
N CYS A 88 0.54 -8.10 3.76
CA CYS A 88 0.05 -8.20 2.39
C CYS A 88 -0.25 -9.65 1.99
N LEU A 89 0.65 -10.58 2.30
CA LEU A 89 0.46 -12.00 2.00
C LEU A 89 -0.76 -12.57 2.75
N ALA A 90 -0.95 -12.21 4.02
CA ALA A 90 -2.12 -12.60 4.80
C ALA A 90 -3.43 -12.08 4.17
N LEU A 91 -3.46 -10.82 3.70
CA LEU A 91 -4.62 -10.26 3.00
C LEU A 91 -4.91 -10.99 1.68
N VAL A 92 -3.88 -11.29 0.88
CA VAL A 92 -4.03 -12.07 -0.37
C VAL A 92 -4.53 -13.48 -0.09
N LEU A 93 -4.05 -14.12 0.98
CA LEU A 93 -4.53 -15.45 1.39
C LEU A 93 -5.99 -15.40 1.89
N LEU A 94 -6.39 -14.37 2.64
CA LEU A 94 -7.78 -14.18 3.05
C LEU A 94 -8.69 -13.94 1.84
N TRP A 95 -8.20 -13.19 0.86
CA TRP A 95 -8.87 -12.95 -0.42
C TRP A 95 -9.06 -14.24 -1.22
N ALA A 96 -7.96 -14.96 -1.49
CA ALA A 96 -7.98 -16.21 -2.25
C ALA A 96 -8.80 -17.33 -1.58
N ARG A 97 -8.99 -17.27 -0.25
CA ARG A 97 -9.82 -18.24 0.49
C ARG A 97 -11.30 -17.88 0.55
N GLY A 98 -11.73 -16.76 -0.05
CA GLY A 98 -13.14 -16.35 -0.10
C GLY A 98 -13.71 -16.06 1.29
N ALA A 99 -12.96 -15.35 2.13
CA ALA A 99 -13.43 -15.01 3.48
C ALA A 99 -14.77 -14.24 3.43
N ALA A 100 -15.74 -14.65 4.25
CA ALA A 100 -17.09 -14.09 4.34
C ALA A 100 -17.20 -12.55 4.25
N PRO A 101 -16.41 -11.75 5.01
CA PRO A 101 -16.52 -10.30 4.94
C PRO A 101 -16.10 -9.73 3.57
N PHE A 102 -15.17 -10.38 2.87
CA PHE A 102 -14.73 -9.94 1.55
C PHE A 102 -15.80 -10.25 0.50
N VAL A 103 -16.34 -11.48 0.50
CA VAL A 103 -17.44 -11.86 -0.38
C VAL A 103 -18.65 -10.94 -0.15
N ALA A 104 -19.00 -10.67 1.10
CA ALA A 104 -20.09 -9.76 1.44
C ALA A 104 -19.84 -8.33 0.92
N TRP A 105 -18.61 -7.81 1.01
CA TRP A 105 -18.25 -6.50 0.47
C TRP A 105 -18.35 -6.44 -1.05
N GLU A 106 -17.86 -7.47 -1.76
CA GLU A 106 -17.93 -7.55 -3.22
C GLU A 106 -19.39 -7.61 -3.71
N LEU A 107 -20.23 -8.40 -3.04
CA LEU A 107 -21.67 -8.47 -3.32
C LEU A 107 -22.40 -7.15 -3.03
N ALA A 108 -22.07 -6.48 -1.91
CA ALA A 108 -22.65 -5.18 -1.57
C ALA A 108 -22.26 -4.10 -2.60
N ARG A 109 -21.02 -4.13 -3.08
CA ARG A 109 -20.55 -3.24 -4.15
C ARG A 109 -21.29 -3.50 -5.46
N ASP A 110 -21.50 -4.75 -5.84
CA ASP A 110 -22.26 -5.10 -7.05
C ASP A 110 -23.72 -4.66 -6.96
N HIS A 111 -24.35 -4.81 -5.78
CA HIS A 111 -25.70 -4.32 -5.52
C HIS A 111 -25.81 -2.80 -5.74
N ILE A 112 -24.92 -2.01 -5.14
CA ILE A 112 -24.90 -0.54 -5.31
C ILE A 112 -24.69 -0.17 -6.79
N HIS A 113 -23.77 -0.86 -7.47
CA HIS A 113 -23.49 -0.60 -8.87
C HIS A 113 -24.71 -0.92 -9.75
N CYS A 114 -25.36 -2.07 -9.59
CA CYS A 114 -26.51 -2.46 -10.41
C CYS A 114 -27.72 -1.53 -10.22
N PHE A 115 -28.02 -1.14 -8.99
CA PHE A 115 -29.17 -0.27 -8.69
C PHE A 115 -28.90 1.23 -8.86
N GLY A 116 -27.64 1.62 -9.09
CA GLY A 116 -27.24 2.98 -9.44
C GLY A 116 -27.42 3.33 -10.93
N HIS A 117 -27.77 2.35 -11.78
CA HIS A 117 -28.06 2.58 -13.20
C HIS A 117 -29.54 2.91 -13.42
N ASP A 118 -29.85 3.69 -14.47
CA ASP A 118 -31.22 4.03 -14.87
C ASP A 118 -32.06 2.79 -15.22
N ARG A 119 -31.41 1.70 -15.67
CA ARG A 119 -32.02 0.38 -15.88
C ARG A 119 -31.13 -0.70 -15.32
N LEU A 120 -31.75 -1.75 -14.78
CA LEU A 120 -31.03 -2.92 -14.27
C LEU A 120 -30.28 -3.62 -15.41
N PRO A 121 -29.04 -4.09 -15.21
CA PRO A 121 -28.28 -4.81 -16.22
C PRO A 121 -28.70 -6.29 -16.30
N ALA A 122 -30.00 -6.59 -16.34
CA ALA A 122 -30.50 -7.96 -16.39
C ALA A 122 -30.33 -8.57 -17.80
N GLN A 123 -29.90 -9.83 -17.83
CA GLN A 123 -29.75 -10.64 -19.05
C GLN A 123 -31.05 -11.36 -19.41
N VAL A 124 -31.83 -11.73 -18.40
CA VAL A 124 -33.18 -12.26 -18.53
C VAL A 124 -34.14 -11.35 -17.76
N TRP A 125 -35.21 -10.93 -18.42
CA TRP A 125 -36.25 -10.05 -17.87
C TRP A 125 -37.56 -10.82 -17.81
N THR A 126 -37.84 -11.42 -16.66
CA THR A 126 -39.08 -12.16 -16.42
C THR A 126 -39.43 -12.08 -14.95
N SER A 127 -40.72 -11.96 -14.67
CA SER A 127 -41.29 -12.09 -13.33
C SER A 127 -41.75 -13.51 -13.02
N ASP A 128 -41.70 -14.42 -13.98
CA ASP A 128 -42.02 -15.83 -13.76
C ASP A 128 -40.77 -16.59 -13.26
N ALA A 129 -40.87 -17.10 -12.03
CA ALA A 129 -39.85 -17.94 -11.43
C ALA A 129 -39.54 -19.20 -12.24
N ARG A 130 -40.49 -19.73 -13.04
CA ARG A 130 -40.26 -20.92 -13.87
C ARG A 130 -39.35 -20.59 -15.04
N GLU A 131 -39.64 -19.50 -15.74
CA GLU A 131 -38.83 -19.04 -16.87
C GLU A 131 -37.41 -18.69 -16.42
N ILE A 132 -37.25 -18.00 -15.29
CA ILE A 132 -35.91 -17.67 -14.79
C ILE A 132 -35.14 -18.94 -14.40
N THR A 133 -35.78 -19.88 -13.72
CA THR A 133 -35.16 -21.14 -13.30
C THR A 133 -34.73 -21.96 -14.52
N GLN A 134 -35.59 -22.03 -15.53
CA GLN A 134 -35.28 -22.70 -16.79
C GLN A 134 -34.11 -22.02 -17.52
N TRP A 135 -34.10 -20.69 -17.61
CA TRP A 135 -33.02 -19.94 -18.24
C TRP A 135 -31.67 -20.23 -17.57
N TYR A 136 -31.62 -20.20 -16.24
CA TYR A 136 -30.38 -20.54 -15.51
C TYR A 136 -29.96 -22.00 -15.71
N HIS A 137 -30.92 -22.92 -15.73
CA HIS A 137 -30.67 -24.34 -15.99
C HIS A 137 -30.07 -24.57 -17.39
N GLU A 138 -30.62 -23.95 -18.43
CA GLU A 138 -30.08 -23.99 -19.80
C GLU A 138 -28.65 -23.43 -19.88
N HIS A 139 -28.30 -22.50 -18.99
CA HIS A 139 -26.96 -21.91 -18.89
C HIS A 139 -26.06 -22.57 -17.84
N GLY A 140 -26.44 -23.76 -17.35
CA GLY A 140 -25.61 -24.63 -16.51
C GLY A 140 -25.57 -24.26 -15.02
N THR A 141 -26.61 -23.62 -14.49
CA THR A 141 -26.74 -23.34 -13.05
C THR A 141 -28.11 -23.77 -12.53
N GLU A 142 -28.12 -24.66 -11.55
CA GLU A 142 -29.33 -25.04 -10.83
C GLU A 142 -29.63 -24.01 -9.74
N LEU A 143 -30.84 -23.44 -9.78
CA LEU A 143 -31.33 -22.56 -8.74
C LEU A 143 -32.13 -23.35 -7.69
N PRO A 144 -32.06 -22.96 -6.40
CA PRO A 144 -33.01 -23.42 -5.41
C PRO A 144 -34.42 -22.92 -5.76
N LEU A 145 -35.43 -23.28 -4.97
CA LEU A 145 -36.79 -22.75 -5.15
C LEU A 145 -36.78 -21.21 -5.03
N VAL A 146 -36.97 -20.52 -6.16
CA VAL A 146 -37.05 -19.06 -6.24
C VAL A 146 -38.52 -18.66 -6.30
N PRO A 147 -39.03 -17.84 -5.37
CA PRO A 147 -40.40 -17.34 -5.45
C PRO A 147 -40.51 -16.16 -6.42
N SER A 148 -41.60 -16.08 -7.18
CA SER A 148 -41.89 -14.92 -8.05
C SER A 148 -42.14 -13.63 -7.25
N ALA A 149 -42.55 -13.75 -5.98
CA ALA A 149 -42.71 -12.63 -5.06
C ALA A 149 -42.34 -13.01 -3.63
N ALA A 150 -41.73 -12.08 -2.90
CA ALA A 150 -41.34 -12.27 -1.49
C ALA A 150 -41.45 -10.95 -0.72
N GLY A 151 -42.28 -10.91 0.33
CA GLY A 151 -42.35 -9.75 1.25
C GLY A 151 -42.70 -8.41 0.59
N GLY A 152 -43.54 -8.42 -0.45
CA GLY A 152 -43.91 -7.22 -1.22
C GLY A 152 -42.88 -6.80 -2.28
N LEU A 153 -41.94 -7.67 -2.60
CA LEU A 153 -41.01 -7.55 -3.73
C LEU A 153 -41.40 -8.55 -4.81
N GLU A 154 -41.33 -8.12 -6.07
CA GLU A 154 -41.56 -8.97 -7.24
C GLU A 154 -40.23 -9.25 -7.94
N LEU A 155 -40.11 -10.46 -8.48
CA LEU A 155 -39.00 -10.83 -9.34
C LEU A 155 -39.08 -10.02 -10.64
N VAL A 156 -37.96 -9.43 -11.06
CA VAL A 156 -37.89 -8.62 -12.28
C VAL A 156 -36.99 -9.25 -13.33
N GLY A 157 -36.02 -10.04 -12.89
CA GLY A 157 -35.07 -10.69 -13.80
C GLY A 157 -33.81 -11.15 -13.10
N GLY A 158 -32.78 -11.43 -13.90
CA GLY A 158 -31.49 -11.86 -13.38
C GLY A 158 -30.35 -11.78 -14.39
N ARG A 159 -29.14 -12.07 -13.92
CA ARG A 159 -27.92 -12.17 -14.72
C ARG A 159 -26.90 -13.08 -14.07
N PHE A 160 -25.86 -13.43 -14.83
CA PHE A 160 -24.65 -13.98 -14.24
C PHE A 160 -23.66 -12.90 -13.83
N CYS A 161 -23.07 -13.06 -12.64
CA CYS A 161 -21.95 -12.25 -12.15
C CYS A 161 -20.71 -13.12 -11.93
N PRO A 162 -19.51 -12.61 -12.23
CA PRO A 162 -18.29 -13.17 -11.67
C PRO A 162 -18.22 -12.82 -10.17
N LEU A 163 -17.90 -13.79 -9.32
CA LEU A 163 -17.61 -13.62 -7.90
C LEU A 163 -16.38 -14.45 -7.56
N VAL A 164 -15.27 -13.78 -7.29
CA VAL A 164 -13.94 -14.40 -7.09
C VAL A 164 -13.57 -15.33 -8.28
N ASP A 165 -13.55 -16.65 -8.07
CA ASP A 165 -13.17 -17.67 -9.05
C ASP A 165 -14.39 -18.36 -9.70
N ARG A 166 -15.61 -17.85 -9.46
CA ARG A 166 -16.85 -18.53 -9.84
C ARG A 166 -17.83 -17.63 -10.55
N ARG A 167 -18.71 -18.26 -11.32
CA ARG A 167 -19.90 -17.64 -11.92
C ARG A 167 -21.08 -17.89 -10.97
N VAL A 168 -21.77 -16.82 -10.57
CA VAL A 168 -22.90 -16.89 -9.64
C VAL A 168 -24.16 -16.34 -10.30
N ALA A 169 -25.31 -16.88 -9.91
CA ALA A 169 -26.59 -16.37 -10.36
C ALA A 169 -27.00 -15.16 -9.50
N HIS A 170 -27.46 -14.10 -10.14
CA HIS A 170 -27.88 -12.86 -9.50
C HIS A 170 -29.31 -12.55 -9.92
N LEU A 171 -30.22 -12.54 -8.96
CA LEU A 171 -31.65 -12.30 -9.16
C LEU A 171 -32.02 -10.93 -8.61
N TYR A 172 -32.86 -10.23 -9.36
CA TYR A 172 -33.35 -8.90 -9.02
C TYR A 172 -34.80 -8.96 -8.56
N TYR A 173 -35.02 -8.36 -7.40
CA TYR A 173 -36.34 -8.16 -6.83
C TYR A 173 -36.58 -6.66 -6.63
N GLU A 174 -37.75 -6.19 -7.04
CA GLU A 174 -38.16 -4.80 -6.91
C GLU A 174 -39.57 -4.71 -6.32
N GLY A 175 -39.78 -3.72 -5.46
CA GLY A 175 -41.10 -3.31 -4.97
C GLY A 175 -41.16 -1.79 -4.90
N GLN A 176 -42.29 -1.24 -4.46
CA GLN A 176 -42.57 0.21 -4.57
C GLN A 176 -41.43 1.16 -4.15
N LYS A 177 -40.69 0.81 -3.08
CA LYS A 177 -39.52 1.58 -2.61
C LYS A 177 -38.37 0.70 -2.11
N ARG A 178 -38.37 -0.59 -2.45
CA ARG A 178 -37.40 -1.57 -1.94
C ARG A 178 -36.82 -2.36 -3.11
N ARG A 179 -35.52 -2.58 -3.05
CA ARG A 179 -34.73 -3.26 -4.07
C ARG A 179 -33.87 -4.31 -3.39
N LEU A 180 -33.88 -5.52 -3.92
CA LEU A 180 -33.16 -6.65 -3.36
C LEU A 180 -32.37 -7.37 -4.46
N SER A 181 -31.12 -7.67 -4.15
CA SER A 181 -30.28 -8.57 -4.94
C SER A 181 -30.13 -9.88 -4.20
N LEU A 182 -30.56 -10.97 -4.83
CA LEU A 182 -30.35 -12.31 -4.32
C LEU A 182 -29.24 -12.99 -5.14
N PHE A 183 -28.17 -13.39 -4.47
CA PHE A 183 -27.05 -14.11 -5.10
C PHE A 183 -27.11 -15.58 -4.72
N VAL A 184 -27.09 -16.46 -5.72
CA VAL A 184 -27.05 -17.91 -5.55
C VAL A 184 -25.66 -18.39 -5.98
N VAL A 185 -24.90 -18.88 -4.99
CA VAL A 185 -23.50 -19.31 -5.17
C VAL A 185 -23.45 -20.84 -5.17
N PRO A 186 -22.86 -21.47 -6.19
CA PRO A 186 -22.74 -22.93 -6.24
C PRO A 186 -21.70 -23.46 -5.24
N GLY A 187 -22.11 -24.46 -4.47
CA GLY A 187 -21.29 -25.12 -3.46
C GLY A 187 -21.28 -24.39 -2.10
N PRO A 188 -20.59 -24.95 -1.09
CA PRO A 188 -20.53 -24.34 0.23
C PRO A 188 -19.76 -23.02 0.13
N ALA A 189 -20.47 -21.91 0.27
CA ALA A 189 -19.83 -20.67 0.66
C ALA A 189 -19.23 -20.92 2.06
N ARG A 190 -17.90 -20.95 2.14
CA ARG A 190 -17.18 -21.12 3.42
C ARG A 190 -17.29 -19.82 4.19
N PHE A 191 -18.50 -19.51 4.65
CA PHE A 191 -18.70 -18.54 5.70
C PHE A 191 -17.99 -19.11 6.91
N ALA A 192 -16.89 -18.47 7.36
CA ALA A 192 -16.42 -18.69 8.70
C ALA A 192 -17.64 -18.52 9.61
N SER A 193 -18.01 -19.59 10.31
CA SER A 193 -19.22 -19.69 11.12
C SER A 193 -19.17 -18.68 12.27
N GLY A 194 -19.43 -17.41 11.95
CA GLY A 194 -19.33 -16.29 12.88
C GLY A 194 -20.63 -15.49 12.99
N PHE A 195 -21.50 -15.51 11.98
CA PHE A 195 -22.78 -14.81 12.01
C PHE A 195 -23.84 -15.57 11.20
N GLY A 196 -24.32 -16.67 11.77
CA GLY A 196 -25.58 -17.29 11.34
C GLY A 196 -26.68 -16.85 12.31
N LEU A 197 -27.51 -15.89 11.91
CA LEU A 197 -28.80 -15.65 12.56
C LEU A 197 -29.65 -16.91 12.38
N ARG A 198 -29.76 -17.73 13.42
CA ARG A 198 -30.81 -18.75 13.50
C ARG A 198 -32.12 -18.00 13.69
N MET A 199 -32.96 -17.95 12.66
CA MET A 199 -34.37 -17.69 12.88
C MET A 199 -34.91 -18.85 13.69
N ARG A 200 -35.48 -18.51 14.84
CA ARG A 200 -36.10 -19.43 15.78
C ARG A 200 -37.51 -19.67 15.23
N ASP A 201 -37.78 -20.90 14.80
CA ASP A 201 -39.15 -21.32 14.53
C ASP A 201 -39.90 -21.33 15.86
N GLU A 202 -40.93 -20.49 15.97
CA GLU A 202 -41.91 -20.54 17.05
C GLU A 202 -43.11 -21.35 16.56
N ASN A 203 -43.39 -22.44 17.27
CA ASN A 203 -44.56 -23.29 17.16
C ASN A 203 -45.63 -22.84 18.16
#